data_AF-A0A5C8LZ96-F1
#
_entry.id   AF-A0A5C8LZ96-F1
#
_cell.length_a   1.000
_cell.length_b   1.000
_cell.length_c   1.000
_cell.angle_alpha   90.00
_cell.angle_beta   90.00
_cell.angle_gamma   90.00
#
_symmetry.space_group_name_H-M   'P 1'
#
loop_
_entity.id
_entity.type
_entity.pdbx_description
1 polymer ?
#
loop_
_entity_poly.entity_id
_entity_poly.type
_entity_poly.pdbx_seq_one_letter_code
_entity_poly.pdbx_strand_id
1 'polypeptide(L)'
;MLSSLAKWSKQRSAWLVLALSATVLLGLALYFQYQMNLQPCMLCVYARAALTGVILAALVALISPTNGLLRWIALFTFSASSVWGVMITHEHIGVEELVQSGGLYTCSLFPEFPLGLPLDKWFPEIFNPTGMCGDIAWRFMDFSMPVWTRVIFVVYTLLSLMLIFSQFKKKKYNPYD
;
A
#
# COMPACT_ATOMS: atom_id res chain seq x y z
N MET A 1 22.56 -15.12 1.91
CA MET A 1 21.64 -13.99 1.66
C MET A 1 20.24 -14.23 2.23
N LEU A 2 19.49 -15.26 1.81
CA LEU A 2 18.13 -15.52 2.35
C LEU A 2 18.07 -15.79 3.88
N SER A 3 19.09 -16.42 4.47
CA SER A 3 19.16 -16.63 5.92
C SER A 3 19.31 -15.34 6.73
N SER A 4 19.93 -14.30 6.15
CA SER A 4 20.05 -12.97 6.75
C SER A 4 18.72 -12.21 6.68
N LEU A 5 17.98 -12.32 5.57
CA LEU A 5 16.62 -11.78 5.46
C LEU A 5 15.66 -12.43 6.46
N ALA A 6 15.79 -13.74 6.69
CA ALA A 6 15.00 -14.46 7.69
C ALA A 6 15.25 -13.94 9.12
N LYS A 7 16.51 -13.61 9.45
CA LYS A 7 16.87 -13.00 10.74
C LYS A 7 16.37 -11.56 10.84
N TRP A 8 16.47 -10.77 9.77
CA TRP A 8 15.95 -9.40 9.70
C TRP A 8 14.42 -9.34 9.84
N SER A 9 13.69 -10.27 9.24
CA SER A 9 12.23 -10.38 9.40
C SER A 9 11.79 -10.66 10.85
N LYS A 10 12.67 -11.23 11.68
CA LYS A 10 12.42 -11.42 13.12
C LYS A 10 12.76 -10.19 13.96
N GLN A 11 13.53 -9.24 13.42
CA GLN A 11 13.85 -8.01 14.13
C GLN A 11 12.71 -6.99 13.98
N ARG A 12 12.40 -6.29 15.07
CA ARG A 12 11.41 -5.20 15.07
C ARG A 12 11.79 -4.06 14.13
N SER A 13 13.08 -3.91 13.85
CA SER A 13 13.63 -2.90 12.93
C SER A 13 13.06 -3.02 11.51
N ALA A 14 12.90 -4.23 10.96
CA ALA A 14 12.38 -4.40 9.61
C ALA A 14 10.92 -3.92 9.49
N TRP A 15 10.10 -4.23 10.49
CA TRP A 15 8.71 -3.79 10.54
C TRP A 15 8.58 -2.29 10.84
N LEU A 16 9.50 -1.73 11.64
CA LEU A 16 9.60 -0.27 11.84
C LEU A 16 9.94 0.46 10.54
N VAL A 17 10.90 -0.05 9.77
CA VAL A 17 11.27 0.56 8.48
C VAL A 17 10.10 0.52 7.51
N LEU A 18 9.35 -0.60 7.48
CA LEU A 18 8.17 -0.75 6.62
C LEU A 18 7.02 0.18 7.03
N ALA A 19 6.76 0.31 8.34
CA ALA A 19 5.80 1.28 8.86
C ALA A 19 6.22 2.70 8.49
N LEU A 20 7.48 3.06 8.73
CA LEU A 20 8.02 4.39 8.47
C LEU A 20 7.99 4.74 6.98
N SER A 21 8.35 3.81 6.09
CA SER A 21 8.29 4.05 4.63
C SER A 21 6.84 4.28 4.18
N ALA A 22 5.89 3.48 4.66
CA ALA A 22 4.47 3.66 4.32
C ALA A 22 3.89 4.96 4.89
N THR A 23 4.26 5.34 6.12
CA THR A 23 3.84 6.62 6.73
C THR A 23 4.42 7.82 5.98
N VAL A 24 5.69 7.77 5.57
CA VAL A 24 6.31 8.85 4.78
C VAL A 24 5.59 9.00 3.43
N LEU A 25 5.27 7.90 2.75
CA LEU A 25 4.53 7.94 1.48
C LEU A 25 3.13 8.53 1.65
N LEU A 26 2.42 8.15 2.72
CA LEU A 26 1.12 8.73 3.03
C LEU A 26 1.23 10.23 3.33
N GLY A 27 2.26 10.63 4.10
CA GLY A 27 2.55 12.04 4.40
C GLY A 27 2.86 12.86 3.15
N LEU A 28 3.64 12.31 2.21
CA LEU A 28 3.88 12.92 0.90
C LEU A 28 2.57 13.08 0.12
N ALA A 29 1.71 12.06 0.11
CA ALA A 29 0.41 12.15 -0.56
C ALA A 29 -0.51 13.23 0.04
N LEU A 30 -0.47 13.43 1.37
CA LEU A 30 -1.18 14.54 2.03
C LEU A 30 -0.55 15.89 1.70
N TYR A 31 0.78 15.96 1.62
CA TYR A 31 1.49 17.17 1.22
C TYR A 31 1.08 17.62 -0.19
N PHE A 32 0.97 16.69 -1.15
CA PHE A 32 0.47 17.00 -2.48
C PHE A 32 -0.98 17.52 -2.46
N GLN A 33 -1.84 16.99 -1.60
CA GLN A 33 -3.22 17.45 -1.48
C GLN A 33 -3.31 18.87 -0.90
N TYR A 34 -2.67 19.13 0.25
CA TYR A 34 -2.81 20.42 0.93
C TYR A 34 -1.95 21.53 0.31
N GLN A 35 -0.74 21.21 -0.12
CA GLN A 35 0.19 22.23 -0.62
C GLN A 35 -0.05 22.56 -2.09
N MET A 36 -0.37 21.55 -2.91
CA MET A 36 -0.60 21.75 -4.35
C MET A 36 -2.08 21.83 -4.72
N ASN A 37 -3.00 21.76 -3.74
CA ASN A 37 -4.45 21.81 -3.93
C ASN A 37 -4.96 20.76 -4.95
N LEU A 38 -4.32 19.59 -5.00
CA LEU A 38 -4.76 18.48 -5.84
C LEU A 38 -5.99 17.82 -5.20
N GLN A 39 -7.11 17.85 -5.91
CA GLN A 39 -8.34 17.18 -5.48
C GLN A 39 -8.16 15.65 -5.54
N PRO A 40 -8.40 14.92 -4.43
CA PRO A 40 -8.28 13.48 -4.44
C PRO A 40 -9.39 12.83 -5.27
N CYS A 41 -8.99 11.92 -6.14
CA CYS A 41 -9.86 11.04 -6.89
C CYS A 41 -10.25 9.80 -6.06
N MET A 42 -11.34 9.12 -6.41
CA MET A 42 -11.79 7.89 -5.72
C MET A 42 -10.71 6.80 -5.68
N LEU A 43 -10.02 6.56 -6.81
CA LEU A 43 -8.93 5.58 -6.90
C LEU A 43 -7.72 5.98 -6.05
N CYS A 44 -7.47 7.29 -5.91
CA CYS A 44 -6.44 7.87 -5.06
C CYS A 44 -6.73 7.58 -3.58
N VAL A 45 -7.99 7.73 -3.18
CA VAL A 45 -8.50 7.41 -1.83
C VAL A 45 -8.31 5.93 -1.53
N TYR A 46 -8.61 5.04 -2.49
CA TYR A 46 -8.35 3.60 -2.33
C TYR A 46 -6.87 3.25 -2.21
N ALA A 47 -5.98 3.90 -2.97
CA ALA A 47 -4.54 3.70 -2.83
C ALA A 47 -4.04 4.12 -1.43
N ARG A 48 -4.57 5.21 -0.87
CA ARG A 48 -4.28 5.63 0.52
C ARG A 48 -4.81 4.63 1.53
N ALA A 49 -6.02 4.12 1.35
CA ALA A 49 -6.56 3.07 2.21
C ALA A 49 -5.68 1.81 2.19
N ALA A 50 -5.21 1.39 1.01
CA ALA A 50 -4.26 0.29 0.89
C ALA A 50 -2.93 0.57 1.66
N LEU A 51 -2.38 1.78 1.57
CA LEU A 51 -1.21 2.19 2.36
C LEU A 51 -1.48 2.16 3.87
N THR A 52 -2.65 2.61 4.32
CA THR A 52 -3.03 2.50 5.74
C THR A 52 -3.13 1.06 6.21
N GLY A 53 -3.61 0.15 5.35
CA GLY A 53 -3.61 -1.29 5.62
C GLY A 53 -2.19 -1.85 5.81
N VAL A 54 -1.23 -1.39 5.00
CA VAL A 54 0.19 -1.73 5.15
C VAL A 54 0.76 -1.22 6.49
N ILE A 55 0.44 0.01 6.88
CA ILE A 55 0.86 0.60 8.17
C ILE A 55 0.29 -0.20 9.34
N LEU A 56 -1.01 -0.55 9.30
CA LEU A 56 -1.66 -1.35 10.34
C LEU A 56 -1.04 -2.74 10.45
N ALA A 57 -0.76 -3.40 9.31
CA ALA A 57 -0.07 -4.69 9.31
C ALA A 57 1.32 -4.59 9.96
N ALA A 58 2.06 -3.52 9.68
CA ALA A 58 3.37 -3.27 10.27
C ALA A 58 3.30 -3.01 11.79
N LEU A 59 2.31 -2.24 12.25
CA LEU A 59 2.07 -1.97 13.67
C LEU A 59 1.70 -3.25 14.43
N VAL A 60 0.81 -4.08 13.87
CA VAL A 60 0.42 -5.37 14.46
C VAL A 60 1.64 -6.29 14.61
N ALA A 61 2.52 -6.34 13.60
CA ALA A 61 3.76 -7.10 13.68
C ALA A 61 4.74 -6.55 14.74
N LEU A 62 4.70 -5.24 15.02
CA LEU A 62 5.59 -4.59 15.99
C LEU A 62 5.27 -4.97 17.44
N ILE A 63 3.99 -5.12 17.76
CA ILE A 63 3.50 -5.36 19.13
C ILE A 63 4.04 -6.68 19.68
N SER A 64 4.07 -7.75 18.87
CA SER A 64 4.63 -9.03 19.29
C SER A 64 5.28 -9.80 18.13
N PRO A 65 6.57 -9.54 17.83
CA PRO A 65 7.29 -10.25 16.77
C PRO A 65 7.59 -11.72 17.12
N THR A 66 7.47 -12.10 18.39
CA THR A 66 7.75 -13.45 18.90
C THR A 66 6.58 -14.40 18.70
N ASN A 67 5.35 -13.89 18.60
CA ASN A 67 4.16 -14.69 18.40
C ASN A 67 4.01 -15.05 16.92
N GLY A 68 4.25 -16.32 16.59
CA GLY A 68 4.14 -16.82 15.21
C GLY A 68 2.80 -16.52 14.56
N LEU A 69 1.70 -16.57 15.33
CA LEU A 69 0.34 -16.31 14.85
C LEU A 69 0.15 -14.85 14.40
N LEU A 70 0.53 -13.87 15.24
CA LEU A 70 0.44 -12.45 14.91
C LEU A 70 1.28 -12.11 13.68
N ARG A 71 2.45 -12.73 13.54
CA ARG A 71 3.31 -12.49 12.38
C ARG A 71 2.69 -13.01 11.09
N TRP A 72 2.04 -14.17 11.11
CA TRP A 72 1.31 -14.68 9.95
C TRP A 72 0.14 -13.76 9.60
N ILE A 73 -0.63 -13.31 10.58
CA ILE A 73 -1.72 -12.34 10.36
C ILE A 73 -1.16 -11.08 9.70
N ALA A 74 -0.09 -10.50 10.25
CA ALA A 74 0.53 -9.31 9.67
C ALA A 74 1.06 -9.52 8.24
N LEU A 75 1.67 -10.68 7.95
CA LEU A 75 2.12 -11.01 6.59
C LEU A 75 0.95 -11.18 5.62
N PHE A 76 -0.13 -11.83 6.05
CA PHE A 76 -1.33 -11.97 5.23
C PHE A 76 -1.98 -10.61 4.96
N THR A 77 -2.20 -9.79 5.98
CA THR A 77 -2.74 -8.43 5.82
C THR A 77 -1.84 -7.58 4.93
N PHE A 78 -0.52 -7.61 5.14
CA PHE A 78 0.44 -6.87 4.31
C PHE A 78 0.39 -7.32 2.84
N SER A 79 0.35 -8.63 2.59
CA SER A 79 0.26 -9.17 1.23
C SER A 79 -1.06 -8.80 0.55
N ALA A 80 -2.19 -8.92 1.26
CA ALA A 80 -3.51 -8.57 0.76
C ALA A 80 -3.60 -7.08 0.40
N SER A 81 -3.17 -6.19 1.31
CA SER A 81 -3.15 -4.75 1.07
C SER A 81 -2.25 -4.36 -0.10
N SER A 82 -1.09 -5.01 -0.23
CA SER A 82 -0.15 -4.71 -1.34
C SER A 82 -0.70 -5.16 -2.69
N VAL A 83 -1.30 -6.36 -2.77
CA VAL A 83 -1.92 -6.87 -4.00
C VAL A 83 -3.11 -6.00 -4.40
N TRP A 84 -3.94 -5.61 -3.44
CA TRP A 84 -5.06 -4.71 -3.70
C TRP A 84 -4.59 -3.34 -4.20
N GLY A 85 -3.52 -2.77 -3.62
CA GLY A 85 -2.91 -1.53 -4.10
C GLY A 85 -2.38 -1.62 -5.55
N VAL A 86 -1.81 -2.76 -5.96
CA VAL A 86 -1.42 -2.99 -7.37
C VAL A 86 -2.64 -3.00 -8.29
N MET A 87 -3.73 -3.65 -7.88
CA MET A 87 -4.97 -3.69 -8.68
C MET A 87 -5.56 -2.29 -8.87
N ILE A 88 -5.69 -1.52 -7.78
CA ILE A 88 -6.21 -0.14 -7.82
C ILE A 88 -5.35 0.75 -8.72
N THR A 89 -4.03 0.69 -8.57
CA THR A 89 -3.12 1.53 -9.38
C THR A 89 -3.09 1.12 -10.84
N HIS A 90 -3.28 -0.16 -11.14
CA HIS A 90 -3.45 -0.64 -12.52
C HIS A 90 -4.73 -0.07 -13.16
N GLU A 91 -5.85 -0.15 -12.45
CA GLU A 91 -7.11 0.45 -12.91
C GLU A 91 -6.97 1.96 -13.10
N HIS A 92 -6.30 2.64 -12.18
CA HIS A 92 -6.10 4.08 -12.27
C HIS A 92 -5.35 4.51 -13.53
N ILE A 93 -4.26 3.82 -13.88
CA ILE A 93 -3.52 4.10 -15.13
C ILE A 93 -4.41 3.81 -16.35
N GLY A 94 -5.20 2.74 -16.31
CA GLY A 94 -6.15 2.42 -17.37
C GLY A 94 -7.21 3.52 -17.55
N VAL A 95 -7.73 4.09 -16.47
CA VAL A 95 -8.68 5.22 -16.53
C VAL A 95 -7.98 6.47 -17.08
N GLU A 96 -6.75 6.77 -16.65
CA GLU A 96 -5.98 7.91 -17.19
C GLU A 96 -5.77 7.79 -18.70
N GLU A 97 -5.45 6.60 -19.21
CA GLU A 97 -5.24 6.34 -20.64
C GLU A 97 -6.55 6.42 -21.43
N LEU A 98 -7.64 5.86 -20.89
CA LEU A 98 -8.97 5.94 -21.50
C LEU A 98 -9.44 7.38 -21.65
N VAL A 99 -9.30 8.20 -20.59
CA VAL A 99 -9.70 9.62 -20.63
C VAL A 99 -8.82 10.42 -21.59
N GLN A 100 -7.52 10.15 -21.65
CA GLN A 100 -6.63 10.77 -22.64
C GLN A 100 -7.01 10.43 -24.08
N SER A 101 -7.52 9.22 -24.33
CA SER A 101 -7.98 8.79 -25.66
C SER A 101 -9.37 9.34 -26.06
N GLY A 102 -9.98 10.18 -25.20
CA GLY A 102 -11.30 10.77 -25.41
C GLY A 102 -12.47 9.91 -24.92
N GLY A 103 -12.21 8.84 -24.18
CA GLY A 103 -13.22 8.03 -23.52
C GLY A 103 -13.82 8.72 -22.30
N LEU A 104 -15.10 8.44 -22.03
CA LEU A 104 -15.78 8.91 -20.81
C LEU A 104 -15.73 7.82 -19.74
N TYR A 105 -15.21 8.15 -18.56
CA TYR A 105 -15.24 7.28 -17.39
C TYR A 105 -16.09 7.91 -16.29
N THR A 106 -17.15 7.23 -15.87
CA THR A 106 -18.00 7.68 -14.76
C THR A 106 -17.53 7.00 -13.47
N CYS A 107 -16.77 7.72 -12.64
CA CYS A 107 -16.46 7.28 -11.28
C CYS A 107 -17.73 7.38 -10.41
N SER A 108 -18.03 6.37 -9.59
CA SER A 108 -19.06 6.49 -8.57
C SER A 108 -18.60 7.46 -7.48
N LEU A 109 -19.46 8.41 -7.10
CA LEU A 109 -19.17 9.43 -6.09
C LEU A 109 -18.97 8.86 -4.67
N PHE A 110 -19.35 7.60 -4.44
CA PHE A 110 -19.24 6.93 -3.14
C PHE A 110 -18.33 5.69 -3.23
N PRO A 111 -17.24 5.64 -2.45
CA PRO A 111 -16.39 4.46 -2.36
C PRO A 111 -17.05 3.33 -1.57
N GLU A 112 -17.32 2.21 -2.24
CA GLU A 112 -17.67 0.96 -1.59
C GLU A 112 -16.39 0.25 -1.14
N PHE A 113 -16.01 0.44 0.12
CA PHE A 113 -14.88 -0.30 0.69
C PHE A 113 -15.25 -1.79 0.82
N PRO A 114 -14.43 -2.74 0.34
CA PRO A 114 -14.75 -4.18 0.28
C PRO A 114 -14.91 -4.87 1.66
N LEU A 115 -14.81 -4.11 2.75
CA LEU A 115 -14.98 -4.56 4.13
C LEU A 115 -16.05 -3.76 4.90
N GLY A 116 -16.75 -2.82 4.25
CA GLY A 116 -17.70 -1.92 4.94
C GLY A 116 -17.05 -1.08 6.05
N LEU A 117 -15.71 -0.96 6.05
CA LEU A 117 -14.97 -0.19 7.03
C LEU A 117 -15.27 1.30 6.81
N PRO A 118 -15.82 2.00 7.82
CA PRO A 118 -16.23 3.39 7.68
C PRO A 118 -15.02 4.35 7.77
N LEU A 119 -13.98 4.10 6.95
CA LEU A 119 -12.79 4.96 6.85
C LEU A 119 -13.19 6.36 6.36
N ASP A 120 -14.21 6.44 5.50
CA ASP A 120 -14.89 7.66 5.07
C ASP A 120 -15.47 8.46 6.24
N LYS A 121 -16.02 7.78 7.26
CA LYS A 121 -16.56 8.44 8.47
C LYS A 121 -15.51 8.75 9.52
N TRP A 122 -14.43 7.97 9.60
CA TRP A 122 -13.39 8.16 10.60
C TRP A 122 -12.44 9.30 10.22
N PHE A 123 -12.17 9.51 8.93
CA PHE A 123 -11.32 10.61 8.45
C PHE A 123 -11.91 11.28 7.20
N PRO A 124 -13.03 12.00 7.33
CA PRO A 124 -13.72 12.61 6.18
C PRO A 124 -12.84 13.60 5.41
N GLU A 125 -11.94 14.33 6.06
CA GLU A 125 -11.03 15.27 5.38
C GLU A 125 -9.98 14.60 4.48
N ILE A 126 -9.65 13.32 4.74
CA ILE A 126 -8.60 12.59 4.03
C ILE A 126 -9.18 11.67 2.94
N PHE A 127 -10.40 11.16 3.16
CA PHE A 127 -11.02 10.14 2.30
C PHE A 127 -12.22 10.63 1.48
N ASN A 128 -12.61 11.91 1.56
CA ASN A 128 -13.71 12.44 0.74
C ASN A 128 -13.23 12.75 -0.70
N PRO A 129 -13.72 12.03 -1.73
CA PRO A 129 -13.36 12.31 -3.11
C PRO A 129 -14.01 13.62 -3.56
N THR A 130 -13.20 14.55 -4.05
CA THR A 130 -13.68 15.84 -4.56
C THR A 130 -13.32 16.08 -6.03
N GLY A 131 -12.45 15.25 -6.60
CA GLY A 131 -11.98 15.35 -7.98
C GLY A 131 -12.54 14.27 -8.90
N MET A 132 -12.57 14.56 -10.20
CA MET A 132 -12.90 13.61 -11.26
C MET A 132 -11.72 12.66 -11.53
N CYS A 133 -12.02 11.40 -11.84
CA CYS A 133 -11.00 10.42 -12.22
C CYS A 133 -10.54 10.67 -13.67
N GLY A 134 -9.23 10.73 -13.92
CA GLY A 134 -8.65 10.85 -15.27
C GLY A 134 -7.88 12.15 -15.55
N ASP A 135 -7.98 13.15 -14.67
CA ASP A 135 -7.16 14.36 -14.79
C ASP A 135 -5.73 14.11 -14.28
N ILE A 136 -4.76 14.36 -15.16
CA ILE A 136 -3.35 14.19 -14.85
C ILE A 136 -2.86 15.44 -14.14
N ALA A 137 -3.06 15.49 -12.82
CA ALA A 137 -2.72 16.67 -12.05
C ALA A 137 -1.20 16.84 -11.80
N TRP A 138 -0.41 15.77 -11.97
CA TRP A 138 1.04 15.81 -11.78
C TRP A 138 1.78 14.80 -12.64
N ARG A 139 2.86 15.24 -13.27
CA ARG A 139 3.81 14.42 -14.02
C ARG A 139 5.22 14.64 -13.50
N PHE A 140 5.98 13.57 -13.35
CA PHE A 140 7.39 13.63 -13.01
C PHE A 140 8.16 12.63 -13.84
N MET A 141 9.17 13.14 -14.55
CA MET A 141 9.98 12.36 -15.48
C MET A 141 9.09 11.64 -16.51
N ASP A 142 8.13 12.39 -17.09
CA ASP A 142 7.12 11.94 -18.06
C ASP A 142 6.11 10.88 -17.56
N PHE A 143 6.23 10.41 -16.31
CA PHE A 143 5.28 9.47 -15.71
C PHE A 143 4.28 10.15 -14.76
N SER A 144 3.04 9.66 -14.74
CA SER A 144 1.99 10.12 -13.84
C SER A 144 2.21 9.59 -12.41
N MET A 145 1.65 10.29 -11.42
CA MET A 145 1.64 9.87 -10.01
C MET A 145 1.19 8.41 -9.78
N PRO A 146 0.12 7.93 -10.45
CA PRO A 146 -0.33 6.55 -10.32
C PRO A 146 0.71 5.51 -10.77
N VAL A 147 1.54 5.82 -11.76
CA VAL A 147 2.63 4.92 -12.21
C VAL A 147 3.68 4.73 -11.12
N TRP A 148 4.13 5.82 -10.49
CA TRP A 148 5.08 5.73 -9.36
C TRP A 148 4.48 4.96 -8.18
N THR A 149 3.21 5.20 -7.90
CA THR A 149 2.49 4.50 -6.83
C THR A 149 2.37 2.99 -7.12
N ARG A 150 2.14 2.61 -8.39
CA ARG A 150 2.15 1.21 -8.83
C ARG A 150 3.51 0.55 -8.58
N VAL A 151 4.61 1.20 -8.95
CA VAL A 151 5.97 0.66 -8.73
C VAL A 151 6.20 0.37 -7.24
N ILE A 152 5.80 1.29 -6.36
CA ILE A 152 5.93 1.12 -4.92
C ILE A 152 5.12 -0.09 -4.42
N PHE A 153 3.86 -0.22 -4.85
CA PHE A 153 3.03 -1.37 -4.47
C PHE A 153 3.58 -2.69 -5.02
N VAL A 154 4.17 -2.71 -6.22
CA VAL A 154 4.86 -3.89 -6.77
C VAL A 154 6.09 -4.25 -5.92
N VAL A 155 6.86 -3.26 -5.47
CA VAL A 155 7.98 -3.52 -4.55
C VAL A 155 7.47 -4.10 -3.22
N TYR A 156 6.37 -3.56 -2.67
CA TYR A 156 5.77 -4.10 -1.45
C TYR A 156 5.22 -5.52 -1.63
N THR A 157 4.58 -5.85 -2.75
CA THR A 157 4.14 -7.22 -3.03
C THR A 157 5.33 -8.17 -3.13
N LEU A 158 6.40 -7.81 -3.84
CA LEU A 158 7.61 -8.62 -3.94
C LEU A 158 8.27 -8.84 -2.57
N LEU A 159 8.36 -7.79 -1.75
CA LEU A 159 8.88 -7.91 -0.38
C LEU A 159 8.01 -8.84 0.46
N SER A 160 6.67 -8.75 0.34
CA SER A 160 5.75 -9.64 1.06
C SER A 160 5.97 -11.11 0.69
N LEU A 161 6.10 -11.41 -0.61
CA LEU A 161 6.38 -12.76 -1.13
C LEU A 161 7.74 -13.27 -0.67
N MET A 162 8.78 -12.44 -0.72
CA MET A 162 10.11 -12.81 -0.21
C MET A 162 10.08 -13.14 1.28
N LEU A 163 9.36 -12.36 2.09
CA LEU A 163 9.22 -12.60 3.53
C LEU A 163 8.48 -13.91 3.81
N ILE A 164 7.38 -14.17 3.09
CA ILE A 164 6.61 -15.41 3.20
C ILE A 164 7.48 -16.62 2.81
N PHE A 165 8.16 -16.57 1.66
CA PHE A 165 9.03 -17.64 1.18
C PHE A 165 10.19 -17.91 2.15
N SER A 166 10.73 -16.85 2.74
CA SER A 166 11.77 -16.96 3.77
C SER A 166 11.30 -17.67 5.04
N GLN A 167 9.99 -17.71 5.35
CA GLN A 167 9.47 -18.47 6.49
C GLN A 167 9.29 -19.95 6.19
N PHE A 168 9.03 -20.31 4.93
CA PHE A 168 8.90 -21.71 4.53
C PHE A 168 10.25 -22.45 4.52
N LYS A 169 11.38 -21.76 4.32
CA LYS A 169 12.71 -22.35 4.51
C LYS A 169 13.00 -22.53 6.00
N LYS A 170 12.50 -23.63 6.56
CA LYS A 170 12.87 -24.13 7.90
C LYS A 170 14.38 -24.10 8.06
N LYS A 171 14.83 -23.55 9.20
CA LYS A 171 16.21 -23.69 9.70
C LYS A 171 16.50 -25.20 9.72
N LYS A 172 17.49 -25.67 8.95
CA LYS A 172 18.04 -27.01 9.19
C LYS A 172 18.48 -27.02 10.65
N TYR A 173 17.87 -27.88 11.46
CA TYR A 173 18.33 -28.14 12.83
C TYR A 173 19.76 -28.66 12.72
N ASN A 174 20.73 -27.88 13.19
CA ASN A 174 22.12 -28.30 13.32
C ASN A 174 22.33 -28.68 14.79
N PRO A 175 22.43 -29.98 15.14
CA PRO A 175 22.58 -30.44 16.52
C PRO A 175 23.95 -30.16 17.16
N TYR A 176 24.80 -29.33 16.54
CA TYR A 176 26.18 -29.07 16.97
C TYR A 176 26.53 -27.58 17.17
N ASP A 177 25.53 -26.69 17.24
CA ASP A 177 25.69 -25.27 17.66
C ASP A 177 25.14 -25.05 19.08
#